data_AF-A0A2M7H0Q5-F1
#
_entry.id   AF-A0A2M7H0Q5-F1
#
_cell.length_a   1.000
_cell.length_b   1.000
_cell.length_c   1.000
_cell.angle_alpha   90.00
_cell.angle_beta   90.00
_cell.angle_gamma   90.00
#
_symmetry.space_group_name_H-M   'P 1'
#
loop_
_entity.id
_entity.type
_entity.pdbx_description
1 polymer ?
#
loop_
_entity_poly.entity_id
_entity_poly.type
_entity_poly.pdbx_seq_one_letter_code
_entity_poly.pdbx_strand_id
1 'polypeptide(L)' 'MKKGIFKISGMDCVSCARNIESRVKKHPGVLTVNVDFASSKMFVEAEDSVS' A
#
# COMPACT_ATOMS: atom_id res chain seq x y z
N MET A 1 8.65 -13.08 2.85
CA MET A 1 7.86 -12.14 2.02
C MET A 1 6.43 -12.15 2.54
N LYS A 2 5.97 -11.04 3.13
CA LYS A 2 4.60 -10.88 3.63
C LYS A 2 3.79 -10.02 2.67
N LYS A 3 2.60 -10.49 2.31
CA LYS A 3 1.62 -9.71 1.53
C LYS A 3 0.46 -9.31 2.43
N GLY A 4 0.14 -8.03 2.45
CA GLY A 4 -0.98 -7.46 3.21
C GLY A 4 -1.97 -6.78 2.27
N ILE A 5 -3.26 -6.97 2.54
CA ILE A 5 -4.35 -6.28 1.83
C ILE A 5 -5.05 -5.39 2.83
N PHE A 6 -5.08 -4.08 2.54
CA PHE A 6 -5.70 -3.07 3.38
C PHE A 6 -6.87 -2.44 2.65
N LYS A 7 -8.00 -2.27 3.34
CA LYS A 7 -9.17 -1.58 2.79
C LYS A 7 -9.09 -0.12 3.23
N ILE A 8 -9.10 0.79 2.27
CA ILE A 8 -8.98 2.22 2.56
C ILE A 8 -10.38 2.83 2.46
N SER A 9 -10.88 3.35 3.58
CA SER A 9 -12.14 4.09 3.62
C SER A 9 -11.89 5.57 3.33
N GLY A 10 -12.76 6.20 2.53
CA GLY A 10 -12.61 7.63 2.16
C GLY A 10 -11.54 7.92 1.11
N MET A 11 -11.22 6.95 0.26
CA MET A 11 -10.33 7.16 -0.89
C MET A 11 -11.07 7.89 -2.01
N ASP A 12 -11.41 9.16 -1.79
CA ASP A 12 -12.19 9.97 -2.74
C ASP A 12 -11.31 10.69 -3.78
N CYS A 13 -9.98 10.61 -3.63
CA CYS A 13 -9.06 11.35 -4.50
C CYS A 13 -7.88 10.49 -4.94
N VAL A 14 -7.70 10.41 -6.27
CA VAL A 14 -6.57 9.73 -6.92
C VAL A 14 -5.23 10.27 -6.41
N SER A 15 -5.17 11.59 -6.21
CA SER A 15 -4.02 12.31 -5.65
C SER A 15 -3.64 11.78 -4.26
N CYS A 16 -4.65 11.59 -3.39
CA CYS A 16 -4.44 11.14 -2.01
C CYS A 16 -3.88 9.71 -1.97
N ALA A 17 -4.41 8.79 -2.77
CA ALA A 17 -3.89 7.42 -2.72
C ALA A 17 -2.55 7.24 -3.45
N ARG A 18 -2.24 8.03 -4.49
CA ARG A 18 -0.85 8.10 -5.01
C ARG A 18 0.13 8.58 -3.95
N ASN A 19 -0.26 9.56 -3.14
CA ASN A 19 0.56 10.05 -2.05
C ASN A 19 0.77 8.95 -0.99
N ILE A 20 -0.30 8.25 -0.58
CA ILE A 20 -0.21 7.11 0.36
C ILE A 20 0.69 6.00 -0.20
N GLU A 21 0.49 5.60 -1.45
CA GLU A 21 1.30 4.59 -2.13
C GLU A 21 2.79 4.97 -2.10
N SER A 22 3.13 6.19 -2.52
CA SER A 22 4.52 6.67 -2.50
C SER A 22 5.12 6.71 -1.10
N ARG A 23 4.33 7.01 -0.07
CA ARG A 23 4.80 7.02 1.32
C ARG A 23 5.05 5.62 1.85
N VAL A 24 4.15 4.67 1.56
CA VAL A 24 4.31 3.27 1.96
C VAL A 24 5.45 2.61 1.18
N LYS A 25 5.62 2.93 -0.10
CA LYS A 25 6.77 2.44 -0.89
C LYS A 25 8.12 2.89 -0.33
N LYS A 26 8.17 4.05 0.30
CA LYS A 26 9.39 4.59 0.94
C LYS A 26 9.70 3.93 2.29
N HIS A 27 8.78 3.13 2.84
CA HIS A 27 9.06 2.45 4.10
C HIS A 27 10.11 1.36 3.89
N PRO A 28 11.14 1.29 4.75
CA PRO A 28 12.15 0.24 4.69
C PRO A 28 11.49 -1.12 4.89
N GLY A 29 11.83 -2.07 4.02
CA GLY A 29 11.22 -3.41 3.99
C GLY A 29 9.96 -3.50 3.12
N VAL A 30 9.44 -2.42 2.52
CA VAL A 30 8.38 -2.53 1.50
C VAL A 30 9.00 -2.80 0.14
N LEU A 31 8.66 -3.94 -0.47
CA LEU A 31 9.09 -4.33 -1.80
C LEU A 31 8.21 -3.70 -2.87
N THR A 32 6.91 -3.89 -2.74
CA THR A 32 5.91 -3.46 -3.72
C THR A 32 4.69 -2.93 -3.00
N VAL A 33 4.08 -1.91 -3.59
CA VAL A 33 2.80 -1.41 -3.14
C VAL A 33 1.96 -1.05 -4.35
N ASN A 34 0.67 -1.37 -4.30
CA ASN A 34 -0.25 -1.13 -5.39
C ASN A 34 -1.63 -0.75 -4.82
N VAL A 35 -2.18 0.38 -5.25
CA VAL A 35 -3.48 0.84 -4.79
C VAL A 35 -4.54 0.67 -5.89
N ASP A 36 -5.56 -0.13 -5.59
CA ASP A 36 -6.75 -0.31 -6.42
C ASP A 36 -7.87 0.61 -5.94
N PHE A 37 -7.97 1.77 -6.61
CA PHE A 37 -8.99 2.79 -6.32
C PHE A 37 -10.41 2.28 -6.59
N ALA A 38 -10.59 1.49 -7.66
CA ALA A 38 -11.88 0.95 -8.07
C ALA A 38 -12.52 0.07 -6.98
N SER A 39 -11.72 -0.77 -6.32
CA SER A 39 -12.16 -1.63 -5.23
C SER A 39 -11.88 -1.08 -3.83
N SER A 40 -11.28 0.12 -3.74
CA SER A 40 -10.82 0.73 -2.48
C SER A 40 -9.91 -0.20 -1.66
N LYS A 41 -8.99 -0.90 -2.34
CA LYS A 41 -8.05 -1.86 -1.74
C LYS A 41 -6.62 -1.45 -2.02
N MET A 42 -5.75 -1.71 -1.06
CA MET A 42 -4.30 -1.49 -1.17
C MET A 42 -3.59 -2.81 -0.91
N PHE A 43 -2.69 -3.16 -1.82
CA PHE A 43 -1.87 -4.35 -1.76
C PHE A 43 -0.44 -3.94 -1.42
N VAL A 44 0.12 -4.50 -0.36
CA VAL A 44 1.48 -4.22 0.10
C VAL A 44 2.23 -5.52 0.18
N GLU A 45 3.41 -5.58 -0.43
CA GLU A 45 4.36 -6.67 -0.30
C GLU A 45 5.59 -6.14 0.44
N ALA A 46 5.91 -6.77 1.56
CA ALA A 46 7.05 -6.42 2.38
C ALA A 46 8.00 -7.60 2.57
N GLU A 47 9.29 -7.30 2.70
CA GLU A 47 10.28 -8.23 3.21
C GLU A 47 9.91 -8.59 4.64
N ASP A 48 9.83 -9.89 4.87
CA ASP A 48 9.57 -10.41 6.20
C ASP A 48 10.91 -10.61 6.89
N SER A 49 11.56 -9.50 7.25
CA SER A 49 12.68 -9.51 8.19
C SER A 49 12.17 -9.13 9.57
N VAL A 50 11.16 -9.86 10.04
CA VAL A 50 10.92 -9.99 11.47
C VAL A 50 11.54 -11.32 11.87
N SER A 51 12.73 -11.25 12.46
CA SER A 51 13.36 -12.35 13.19
C SER A 51 12.82 -12.39 14.62
#